data_AF-A0A4D9DWA7-F1
#
_entry.id   AF-A0A4D9DWA7-F1
#
_cell.length_a   1.000
_cell.length_b   1.000
_cell.length_c   1.000
_cell.angle_alpha   90.00
_cell.angle_beta   90.00
_cell.angle_gamma   90.00
#
_symmetry.space_group_name_H-M   'P 1'
#
loop_
_entity.id
_entity.type
_entity.pdbx_description
1 polymer ?
#
loop_
_entity_poly.entity_id
_entity_poly.type
_entity_poly.pdbx_seq_one_letter_code
_entity_poly.pdbx_strand_id
1 'polypeptide(L)'
;MIPRWFYDWQAKKCEKFTYGGCDGNENNFETGTECLGKCGGHDICRLPTEVGPCTAAIPRWVYNWHSKKCEEFSYGGCNGNKNNFETKVDCLQACAGQGSP
;
A
#
# COMPACT_ATOMS: atom_id res chain seq x y z
N MET A 1 2.81 -4.71 -32.03
CA MET A 1 2.86 -3.62 -31.04
C MET A 1 1.65 -3.74 -30.14
N ILE A 2 1.87 -4.07 -28.87
CA ILE A 2 0.81 -4.40 -27.91
C ILE A 2 0.89 -3.37 -26.77
N PRO A 3 -0.17 -2.57 -26.51
CA PRO A 3 -0.17 -1.65 -25.38
C PRO A 3 -0.13 -2.46 -24.09
N ARG A 4 0.85 -2.17 -23.24
CA ARG A 4 1.06 -2.82 -21.94
C ARG A 4 1.35 -1.76 -20.89
N TRP A 5 1.35 -2.15 -19.63
CA TRP A 5 1.64 -1.29 -18.49
C TRP A 5 2.92 -1.75 -17.82
N PHE A 6 3.73 -0.82 -17.34
CA PHE A 6 4.85 -1.08 -16.45
C PHE A 6 4.76 -0.12 -15.27
N TYR A 7 5.29 -0.53 -14.13
CA TYR A 7 5.42 0.33 -12.97
C TYR A 7 6.73 1.13 -13.07
N ASP A 8 6.59 2.44 -13.14
CA ASP A 8 7.68 3.38 -12.99
C ASP A 8 7.96 3.58 -11.49
N TRP A 9 9.12 3.08 -11.04
CA TRP A 9 9.54 3.17 -9.64
C TRP A 9 9.97 4.58 -9.23
N GLN A 10 10.34 5.45 -10.18
CA GLN A 10 10.68 6.85 -9.93
C GLN A 10 9.40 7.67 -9.78
N ALA A 11 8.46 7.52 -10.72
CA ALA A 11 7.19 8.23 -10.68
C ALA A 11 6.13 7.57 -9.79
N LYS A 12 6.43 6.39 -9.22
CA LYS A 12 5.55 5.58 -8.36
C LYS A 12 4.17 5.33 -8.96
N LYS A 13 4.10 5.10 -10.26
CA LYS A 13 2.85 4.96 -10.99
C LYS A 13 2.98 3.95 -12.12
N CYS A 14 1.85 3.39 -12.53
CA CYS A 14 1.80 2.56 -13.72
C CYS A 14 1.65 3.43 -14.96
N GLU A 15 2.55 3.25 -15.93
CA GLU A 15 2.53 3.93 -17.21
C GLU A 15 2.35 2.94 -18.36
N LYS A 16 1.78 3.42 -19.48
CA LYS A 16 1.64 2.62 -20.69
C LYS A 16 2.94 2.62 -21.48
N PHE A 17 3.29 1.48 -22.04
CA PHE A 17 4.37 1.34 -23.02
C PHE A 17 3.94 0.41 -24.15
N THR A 18 4.72 0.42 -25.25
CA THR A 18 4.47 -0.45 -26.40
C THR A 18 5.39 -1.67 -26.32
N TYR A 19 4.79 -2.84 -26.15
CA TYR A 19 5.51 -4.11 -26.10
C TYR A 19 5.58 -4.78 -27.49
N GLY A 20 6.75 -5.30 -27.83
CA GLY A 20 7.02 -5.98 -29.11
C GLY A 20 6.28 -7.30 -29.27
N GLY A 21 6.08 -8.05 -28.17
CA GLY A 21 5.35 -9.33 -28.17
C GLY A 21 6.14 -10.52 -27.60
N CYS A 22 7.47 -10.40 -27.47
CA CYS A 22 8.37 -11.42 -26.92
C CYS A 22 9.49 -10.79 -26.06
N ASP A 23 10.21 -11.62 -25.30
CA ASP A 23 11.39 -11.24 -24.51
C ASP A 23 11.17 -10.12 -23.48
N GLY A 24 9.98 -10.08 -22.88
CA GLY A 24 9.65 -9.17 -21.78
C GLY A 24 10.21 -9.59 -20.42
N ASN A 25 9.95 -8.76 -19.41
CA ASN A 25 10.21 -9.07 -18.00
C ASN A 25 8.91 -8.97 -17.17
N GLU A 26 8.99 -9.22 -15.86
CA GLU A 26 7.82 -9.24 -14.96
C GLU A 26 7.12 -7.87 -14.82
N ASN A 27 7.79 -6.76 -15.14
CA ASN A 27 7.22 -5.41 -15.11
C ASN A 27 6.44 -5.10 -16.41
N ASN A 28 5.54 -6.02 -16.80
CA ASN A 28 4.75 -5.96 -18.03
C ASN A 28 3.34 -6.51 -17.78
N PHE A 29 2.39 -5.62 -17.61
CA PHE A 29 1.02 -5.92 -17.19
C PHE A 29 0.01 -5.57 -18.30
N GLU A 30 -1.10 -6.29 -18.34
CA GLU A 30 -2.14 -6.05 -19.35
C GLU A 30 -2.96 -4.81 -19.01
N THR A 31 -3.18 -4.55 -17.72
CA THR A 31 -3.99 -3.43 -17.23
C THR A 31 -3.25 -2.60 -16.20
N GLY A 32 -3.61 -1.31 -16.11
CA GLY A 32 -3.07 -0.42 -15.08
C GLY A 32 -3.46 -0.88 -13.67
N THR A 33 -4.63 -1.48 -13.50
CA THR A 33 -5.09 -2.05 -12.23
C THR A 33 -4.22 -3.22 -11.79
N GLU A 34 -3.88 -4.14 -12.69
CA GLU A 34 -2.97 -5.25 -12.38
C GLU A 34 -1.59 -4.74 -11.97
N CYS A 35 -1.04 -3.80 -12.74
CA CYS A 35 0.22 -3.15 -12.45
C CYS A 35 0.21 -2.48 -11.06
N LEU A 36 -0.85 -1.72 -10.73
CA LEU A 36 -0.96 -1.04 -9.45
C LEU A 36 -1.16 -2.03 -8.29
N GLY A 37 -1.93 -3.10 -8.49
CA GLY A 37 -2.12 -4.14 -7.48
C GLY A 37 -0.82 -4.89 -7.14
N LYS A 38 0.03 -5.15 -8.15
CA LYS A 38 1.30 -5.86 -7.95
C LYS A 38 2.46 -4.94 -7.52
N CYS A 39 2.54 -3.73 -8.09
CA CYS A 39 3.70 -2.85 -7.95
C CYS A 39 3.36 -1.48 -7.37
N GLY A 40 2.11 -1.04 -7.50
CA GLY A 40 1.63 0.28 -7.08
C GLY A 40 1.71 0.55 -5.59
N GLY A 41 2.03 -0.46 -4.79
CA GLY A 41 1.84 -0.44 -3.35
C GLY A 41 0.35 -0.30 -3.07
N HIS A 42 -0.28 -1.31 -2.50
CA HIS A 42 -1.39 -0.97 -1.64
C HIS A 42 -0.78 -0.07 -0.57
N ASP A 43 -1.00 1.25 -0.68
CA ASP A 43 -0.50 2.21 0.28
C ASP A 43 -1.25 1.89 1.58
N ILE A 44 -0.69 0.94 2.33
CA ILE A 44 -1.26 0.43 3.57
C ILE A 44 -1.56 1.59 4.51
N CYS A 45 -0.80 2.67 4.37
CA CYS A 45 -0.90 3.92 5.10
C CYS A 45 -2.12 4.77 4.72
N ARG A 46 -2.84 4.42 3.65
CA ARG A 46 -4.11 5.04 3.25
C ARG A 46 -5.32 4.17 3.49
N LEU A 47 -5.14 2.92 3.93
CA LEU A 47 -6.27 2.09 4.31
C LEU A 47 -6.96 2.69 5.56
N PRO A 48 -8.28 2.56 5.69
CA PRO A 48 -9.00 3.06 6.86
C PRO A 48 -8.58 2.31 8.13
N THR A 49 -8.76 2.94 9.29
CA THR A 49 -8.62 2.23 10.58
C THR A 49 -9.71 1.18 10.70
N GLU A 50 -9.33 -0.08 10.97
CA GLU A 50 -10.29 -1.17 11.16
C GLU A 50 -10.09 -1.87 12.52
N VAL A 51 -11.09 -1.75 13.40
CA VAL A 51 -11.13 -2.43 14.71
C VAL A 51 -11.40 -3.93 14.54
N GLY A 52 -12.17 -4.32 13.52
CA GLY A 52 -12.64 -5.70 13.34
C GLY A 52 -13.84 -6.05 14.24
N PRO A 53 -14.44 -7.25 14.07
CA PRO A 53 -15.66 -7.65 14.78
C PRO A 53 -15.42 -8.26 16.17
N CYS A 54 -14.19 -8.63 16.50
CA CYS A 54 -13.85 -9.12 17.83
C CYS A 54 -13.81 -7.98 18.86
N THR A 55 -13.92 -8.32 20.14
CA THR A 55 -14.16 -7.34 21.23
C THR A 55 -13.00 -7.19 22.21
N ALA A 56 -11.80 -7.67 21.87
CA ALA A 56 -10.62 -7.38 22.65
C ALA A 56 -10.26 -5.89 22.54
N ALA A 57 -9.47 -5.37 23.49
CA ALA A 57 -8.95 -4.01 23.45
C ALA A 57 -7.42 -4.06 23.36
N ILE A 58 -6.91 -4.44 22.18
CA ILE A 58 -5.47 -4.60 21.95
C ILE A 58 -4.90 -3.27 21.44
N PRO A 59 -3.99 -2.61 22.18
CA PRO A 59 -3.34 -1.39 21.71
C PRO A 59 -2.54 -1.65 20.44
N ARG A 60 -2.82 -0.87 19.39
CA ARG A 60 -2.15 -0.92 18.09
C ARG A 60 -1.95 0.49 17.55
N TRP A 61 -1.12 0.62 16.52
CA TRP A 61 -0.84 1.86 15.83
C TRP A 61 -1.41 1.81 14.42
N VAL A 62 -2.01 2.92 13.98
CA VAL A 62 -2.53 3.12 12.63
C VAL A 62 -1.92 4.40 12.06
N TYR A 63 -1.58 4.40 10.77
CA TYR A 63 -1.16 5.63 10.12
C TYR A 63 -2.37 6.41 9.61
N ASN A 64 -2.51 7.64 10.09
CA ASN A 64 -3.51 8.58 9.64
C ASN A 64 -2.95 9.43 8.50
N TRP A 65 -3.37 9.15 7.27
CA TRP A 65 -2.90 9.86 6.07
C TRP A 65 -3.22 11.37 6.08
N HIS A 66 -4.28 11.81 6.77
CA HIS A 66 -4.66 13.22 6.84
C HIS A 66 -3.77 13.98 7.82
N SER A 67 -3.53 13.43 9.01
CA SER A 67 -2.68 14.05 10.03
C SER A 67 -1.18 13.81 9.81
N LYS A 68 -0.84 12.85 8.93
CA LYS A 68 0.53 12.35 8.70
C LYS A 68 1.19 11.80 9.96
N LYS A 69 0.41 11.16 10.83
CA LYS A 69 0.87 10.65 12.12
C LYS A 69 0.47 9.19 12.31
N CYS A 70 1.32 8.47 13.03
CA CYS A 70 0.94 7.21 13.65
C CYS A 70 0.18 7.51 14.94
N GLU A 71 -1.07 7.07 14.99
CA GLU A 71 -2.02 7.27 16.08
C GLU A 71 -2.34 5.91 16.70
N GLU A 72 -2.53 5.87 18.02
CA GLU A 72 -2.89 4.64 18.73
C GLU A 72 -4.40 4.37 18.59
N PHE A 73 -4.79 3.12 18.44
CA PHE A 73 -6.19 2.69 18.43
C PHE A 73 -6.36 1.31 19.08
N SER A 74 -7.58 1.02 19.54
CA SER A 74 -7.93 -0.28 20.13
C SER A 74 -8.38 -1.25 19.03
N TYR A 75 -7.55 -2.24 18.72
CA TYR A 75 -7.87 -3.32 17.79
C TYR A 75 -8.64 -4.43 18.49
N GLY A 76 -9.73 -4.88 17.86
CA GLY A 76 -10.66 -5.90 18.35
C GLY A 76 -10.06 -7.30 18.48
N GLY A 77 -8.92 -7.55 17.84
CA GLY A 77 -8.17 -8.81 17.94
C GLY A 77 -8.42 -9.82 16.82
N CYS A 78 -9.32 -9.55 15.88
CA CYS A 78 -9.48 -10.35 14.67
C CYS A 78 -9.91 -9.52 13.45
N ASN A 79 -9.63 -10.04 12.25
CA ASN A 79 -9.83 -9.37 10.96
C ASN A 79 -9.11 -8.01 10.89
N GLY A 80 -9.70 -7.01 10.24
CA GLY A 80 -9.03 -5.74 9.98
C GLY A 80 -8.19 -5.75 8.71
N ASN A 81 -7.33 -4.74 8.57
CA ASN A 81 -6.47 -4.58 7.40
C ASN A 81 -5.00 -4.31 7.79
N LYS A 82 -4.15 -4.04 6.79
CA LYS A 82 -2.71 -3.90 6.96
C LYS A 82 -2.26 -2.56 7.58
N ASN A 83 -3.14 -1.58 7.75
CA ASN A 83 -2.86 -0.35 8.50
C ASN A 83 -3.02 -0.59 10.00
N ASN A 84 -2.26 -1.54 10.53
CA ASN A 84 -2.34 -2.01 11.90
C ASN A 84 -0.97 -2.53 12.32
N PHE A 85 -0.29 -1.76 13.16
CA PHE A 85 1.09 -1.98 13.56
C PHE A 85 1.17 -2.20 15.08
N GLU A 86 2.11 -3.03 15.53
CA GLU A 86 2.28 -3.31 16.96
C GLU A 86 2.95 -2.15 17.68
N THR A 87 3.89 -1.46 17.01
CA THR A 87 4.60 -0.33 17.59
C THR A 87 4.48 0.93 16.73
N LYS A 88 4.66 2.09 17.39
CA LYS A 88 4.75 3.38 16.70
C LYS A 88 5.88 3.40 15.68
N VAL A 89 7.01 2.75 16.00
CA VAL A 89 8.20 2.72 15.14
C VAL A 89 7.90 1.98 13.84
N ASP A 90 7.25 0.81 13.91
CA ASP A 90 6.89 0.04 12.71
C ASP A 90 5.95 0.83 11.80
N CYS A 91 4.95 1.49 12.41
CA CYS A 91 4.04 2.36 11.67
C CYS A 91 4.78 3.51 10.97
N LEU A 92 5.69 4.20 11.67
CA LEU A 92 6.45 5.32 11.11
C LEU A 92 7.40 4.84 10.00
N GLN A 93 8.08 3.72 10.19
CA GLN A 93 8.96 3.13 9.17
C GLN A 93 8.19 2.72 7.92
N ALA A 94 7.00 2.14 8.09
CA ALA A 94 6.14 1.74 6.99
C ALA A 94 5.57 2.94 6.21
N CYS A 95 5.21 4.03 6.91
CA CYS A 95 4.30 5.05 6.38
C CYS A 95 4.79 6.49 6.41
N ALA A 96 5.62 6.89 7.38
CA ALA A 96 6.12 8.25 7.48
C ALA A 96 7.25 8.52 6.45
N GLY A 97 7.96 7.49 6.01
CA GLY A 97 8.96 7.56 4.94
C GLY A 97 8.39 7.57 3.52
N GLN A 98 7.07 7.40 3.35
CA GLN A 98 6.39 7.49 2.05
C GLN A 98 5.90 8.90 1.73
N GLY A 99 6.18 9.85 2.64
CA GLY A 99 6.02 11.28 2.42
C GLY A 99 7.35 11.96 2.15
N SER A 100 7.57 12.28 0.87
CA SER A 100 8.39 13.39 0.33
C SER A 100 9.83 13.07 -0.15
N PRO A 101 10.31 13.73 -1.23
CA PRO A 101 9.65 14.71 -2.10
C PRO A 101 8.93 14.11 -3.32
#